data_AF-A0A1A8IHV2-F1
#
_entry.id   AF-A0A1A8IHV2-F1
#
_cell.length_a   1.000
_cell.length_b   1.000
_cell.length_c   1.000
_cell.angle_alpha   90.00
_cell.angle_beta   90.00
_cell.angle_gamma   90.00
#
_symmetry.space_group_name_H-M   'P 1'
#
loop_
_entity.id
_entity.type
_entity.pdbx_description
1 polymer ?
#
loop_
_entity_poly.entity_id
_entity_poly.type
_entity_poly.pdbx_seq_one_letter_code
_entity_poly.pdbx_strand_id
1 'polypeptide(L)'
;RVSGGQDYVEPVYFYIGAVLGLQAFCVTALFVCSWMMSGTWVAGVLTVSWYLVNRQDVSKVLQAVPLRDNWAVPYFSCQVAALTGFLITNMSSAAEMFCSLTMSISTFTFLLLWEHAHYVLFVQGLCLLLMDSLDLVPQKKTDHVQKIYLSSLVLVYLFHFQNSCLLSSPLLSLLIGFMLARYFQRRMKMGPFVARLLKLLLHLHLVFTCGITFSYSMKKLLPAAGSHLLLKVLEVKFGLKATSDFVTNFLLCHDELQTPGQDLFLRLTQTSLLPFYILVLSICLLSTLQTVYRRLSGQPISSRLRLEDGRIGERPAVVYHVFHSLAFGFLTLVFDGMKYLWTPYVCVLTAFGVCSPELWMTVFKWLKLKSVHPVVLSLILSTAVPTIICFSLWREFYPRVLSELVDLQEFCEPDLLELINWIRSRAPAAAVFAGSPQLLGTIKLCSGSVVTSLPIFTDVDLLRRTEDTYQVYAMRSAEDVYKRLTAQKTSYVIIEESICNEVWTQNGCRVKDLLDISNRHVIHSKGEMFSLSKHGRFCQEIKMDYSPYTNYFTRVFWNRSYHVYKVNSVLSFQF
;
A
#
# COMPACT_ATOMS: atom_id res chain seq x y z
N ARG A 1 1.17 25.20 -33.93
CA ARG A 1 -0.09 24.69 -34.50
C ARG A 1 0.27 23.80 -35.68
N VAL A 2 0.19 22.48 -35.51
CA VAL A 2 0.11 21.51 -36.61
C VAL A 2 -1.30 20.93 -36.50
N SER A 3 -2.14 21.28 -37.46
CA SER A 3 -3.54 20.88 -37.58
C SER A 3 -3.64 19.62 -38.44
N GLY A 4 -4.51 18.68 -38.06
CA GLY A 4 -5.06 17.74 -39.04
C GLY A 4 -5.25 16.27 -38.65
N GLY A 5 -5.43 15.92 -37.37
CA GLY A 5 -5.92 14.61 -36.97
C GLY A 5 -7.00 14.75 -35.89
N GLN A 6 -8.24 14.43 -36.23
CA GLN A 6 -9.27 14.12 -35.22
C GLN A 6 -8.75 12.91 -34.41
N ASP A 7 -8.87 12.99 -33.09
CA ASP A 7 -8.40 12.02 -32.08
C ASP A 7 -6.98 12.23 -31.51
N TYR A 8 -6.53 13.47 -31.36
CA TYR A 8 -5.48 13.75 -30.36
C TYR A 8 -6.12 13.74 -28.96
N VAL A 9 -6.28 12.54 -28.39
CA VAL A 9 -6.64 12.39 -26.97
C VAL A 9 -5.56 13.09 -26.17
N GLU A 10 -5.92 14.11 -25.37
CA GLU A 10 -4.93 14.76 -24.51
C GLU A 10 -4.26 13.67 -23.66
N PRO A 11 -2.92 13.69 -23.47
CA PRO A 11 -2.20 12.64 -22.76
C PRO A 11 -2.81 12.29 -21.38
N VAL A 12 -3.45 13.28 -20.73
CA VAL A 12 -4.17 13.12 -19.47
C VAL A 12 -5.39 12.20 -19.62
N TYR A 13 -6.21 12.36 -20.67
CA TYR A 13 -7.36 11.48 -20.91
C TYR A 13 -6.93 10.06 -21.28
N PHE A 14 -5.86 9.91 -22.06
CA PHE A 14 -5.29 8.57 -22.33
C PHE A 14 -4.84 7.90 -21.03
N TYR A 15 -4.14 8.66 -20.19
CA TYR A 15 -3.66 8.16 -18.90
C TYR A 15 -4.82 7.74 -17.99
N ILE A 16 -5.83 8.59 -17.81
CA ILE A 16 -7.01 8.28 -16.98
C ILE A 16 -7.75 7.06 -17.53
N GLY A 17 -8.01 7.03 -18.84
CA GLY A 17 -8.68 5.91 -19.50
C GLY A 17 -7.92 4.59 -19.33
N ALA A 18 -6.59 4.61 -19.46
CA ALA A 18 -5.75 3.43 -19.26
C ALA A 18 -5.81 2.92 -17.82
N VAL A 19 -5.73 3.80 -16.81
CA VAL A 19 -5.84 3.43 -15.40
C VAL A 19 -7.21 2.81 -15.11
N LEU A 20 -8.30 3.43 -15.57
CA LEU A 20 -9.65 2.90 -15.38
C LEU A 20 -9.84 1.55 -16.06
N GLY A 21 -9.31 1.37 -17.28
CA GLY A 21 -9.29 0.07 -17.97
C GLY A 21 -8.53 -1.00 -17.20
N LEU A 22 -7.38 -0.64 -16.61
CA LEU A 22 -6.61 -1.54 -15.75
C LEU A 22 -7.37 -1.91 -14.46
N GLN A 23 -8.18 -1.02 -13.90
CA GLN A 23 -9.06 -1.38 -12.77
C GLN A 23 -10.12 -2.40 -13.17
N ALA A 24 -10.72 -2.29 -14.35
CA ALA A 24 -11.65 -3.30 -14.86
C ALA A 24 -10.96 -4.67 -15.00
N PHE A 25 -9.70 -4.68 -15.46
CA PHE A 25 -8.88 -5.88 -15.51
C PHE A 25 -8.60 -6.46 -14.10
N CYS A 26 -8.31 -5.61 -13.12
CA CYS A 26 -8.15 -6.00 -11.71
C CYS A 26 -9.40 -6.72 -11.18
N VAL A 27 -10.57 -6.10 -11.33
CA VAL A 27 -11.86 -6.65 -10.87
C VAL A 27 -12.15 -7.98 -11.55
N THR A 28 -11.84 -8.11 -12.84
CA THR A 28 -11.99 -9.36 -13.60
C THR A 28 -11.08 -10.46 -13.05
N ALA A 29 -9.82 -10.15 -12.72
CA ALA A 29 -8.90 -11.10 -12.11
C ALA A 29 -9.41 -11.59 -10.74
N LEU A 30 -9.96 -10.69 -9.91
CA LEU A 30 -10.56 -11.04 -8.61
C LEU A 30 -11.81 -11.91 -8.78
N PHE A 31 -12.67 -11.61 -9.75
CA PHE A 31 -13.83 -12.43 -10.13
C PHE A 31 -13.40 -13.86 -10.47
N VAL A 32 -12.41 -14.00 -11.36
CA VAL A 32 -11.88 -15.30 -11.77
C VAL A 32 -11.24 -16.04 -10.59
N CYS A 33 -10.49 -15.34 -9.74
CA CYS A 33 -9.88 -15.93 -8.55
C CYS A 33 -10.92 -16.57 -7.62
N SER A 34 -11.98 -15.83 -7.26
CA SER A 34 -13.05 -16.35 -6.39
C SER A 34 -13.85 -17.49 -7.04
N TRP A 35 -14.11 -17.39 -8.35
CA TRP A 35 -14.75 -18.48 -9.10
C TRP A 35 -13.89 -19.76 -9.07
N MET A 36 -12.60 -19.66 -9.38
CA MET A 36 -11.69 -20.82 -9.38
C MET A 36 -11.61 -21.51 -8.02
N MET A 37 -11.66 -20.75 -6.92
CA MET A 37 -11.61 -21.32 -5.56
C MET A 37 -12.93 -22.01 -5.18
N SER A 38 -14.06 -21.38 -5.47
CA SER A 38 -15.40 -21.85 -5.04
C SER A 38 -16.00 -22.91 -5.95
N GLY A 39 -15.64 -22.90 -7.24
CA GLY A 39 -16.27 -23.68 -8.29
C GLY A 39 -17.57 -23.06 -8.83
N THR A 40 -17.97 -21.88 -8.36
CA THR A 40 -19.22 -21.21 -8.78
C THR A 40 -18.97 -19.78 -9.25
N TRP A 41 -19.63 -19.37 -10.35
CA TRP A 41 -19.52 -17.99 -10.87
C TRP A 41 -20.20 -16.97 -9.94
N VAL A 42 -21.14 -17.42 -9.10
CA VAL A 42 -21.84 -16.60 -8.09
C VAL A 42 -20.85 -15.98 -7.11
N ALA A 43 -19.79 -16.70 -6.75
CA ALA A 43 -18.71 -16.18 -5.90
C ALA A 43 -17.97 -15.01 -6.56
N GLY A 44 -17.76 -15.09 -7.87
CA GLY A 44 -17.21 -13.98 -8.65
C GLY A 44 -18.12 -12.75 -8.60
N VAL A 45 -19.42 -12.90 -8.84
CA VAL A 45 -20.38 -11.77 -8.80
C VAL A 45 -20.44 -11.13 -7.42
N LEU A 46 -20.46 -11.94 -6.37
CA LEU A 46 -20.47 -11.44 -4.99
C LEU A 46 -19.17 -10.70 -4.66
N THR A 47 -18.01 -11.19 -5.14
CA THR A 47 -16.72 -10.49 -5.01
C THR A 47 -16.76 -9.11 -5.65
N VAL A 48 -17.26 -9.03 -6.89
CA VAL A 48 -17.38 -7.75 -7.62
C VAL A 48 -18.37 -6.81 -6.92
N SER A 49 -19.48 -7.33 -6.42
CA SER A 49 -20.48 -6.54 -5.69
C SER A 49 -19.87 -5.90 -4.44
N TRP A 50 -19.16 -6.67 -3.60
CA TRP A 50 -18.47 -6.12 -2.43
C TRP A 50 -17.33 -5.17 -2.79
N TYR A 51 -16.60 -5.43 -3.89
CA TYR A 51 -15.57 -4.53 -4.39
C TYR A 51 -16.15 -3.16 -4.76
N LEU A 52 -17.25 -3.13 -5.52
CA LEU A 52 -17.88 -1.88 -5.97
C LEU A 52 -18.48 -1.07 -4.81
N VAL A 53 -19.12 -1.75 -3.85
CA VAL A 53 -19.71 -1.09 -2.69
C VAL A 53 -18.62 -0.51 -1.77
N ASN A 54 -17.50 -1.22 -1.58
CA ASN A 54 -16.38 -0.77 -0.75
C ASN A 54 -15.27 -0.08 -1.57
N ARG A 55 -15.59 0.56 -2.71
CA ARG A 55 -14.62 1.15 -3.66
C ARG A 55 -13.57 2.09 -3.01
N GLN A 56 -13.93 2.76 -1.93
CA GLN A 56 -13.06 3.65 -1.16
C GLN A 56 -11.90 2.91 -0.46
N ASP A 57 -12.09 1.64 -0.10
CA ASP A 57 -11.14 0.86 0.69
C ASP A 57 -10.43 -0.24 -0.15
N VAL A 58 -10.87 -0.49 -1.39
CA VAL A 58 -10.27 -1.46 -2.31
C VAL A 58 -9.35 -0.85 -3.37
N SER A 59 -9.46 0.45 -3.68
CA SER A 59 -8.66 1.10 -4.71
C SER A 59 -8.26 2.52 -4.34
N LYS A 60 -7.03 2.92 -4.70
CA LYS A 60 -6.53 4.29 -4.54
C LYS A 60 -6.96 5.24 -5.67
N VAL A 61 -7.70 4.74 -6.67
CA VAL A 61 -8.10 5.55 -7.84
C VAL A 61 -8.95 6.75 -7.46
N LEU A 62 -9.82 6.60 -6.45
CA LEU A 62 -10.64 7.70 -5.92
C LEU A 62 -9.80 8.76 -5.20
N GLN A 63 -8.69 8.38 -4.59
CA GLN A 63 -7.79 9.31 -3.91
C GLN A 63 -6.94 10.08 -4.92
N ALA A 64 -6.30 9.36 -5.85
CA ALA A 64 -5.53 9.96 -6.93
C ALA A 64 -5.35 8.95 -8.07
N VAL A 65 -5.94 9.27 -9.23
CA VAL A 65 -5.80 8.45 -10.46
C VAL A 65 -4.33 8.22 -10.86
N PRO A 66 -3.41 9.22 -10.82
CA PRO A 66 -2.05 9.06 -11.34
C PRO A 66 -1.04 8.34 -10.44
N LEU A 67 -1.50 7.68 -9.37
CA LEU A 67 -0.62 6.88 -8.53
C LEU A 67 -0.10 5.65 -9.31
N ARG A 68 1.20 5.39 -9.20
CA ARG A 68 1.85 4.21 -9.81
C ARG A 68 1.21 2.90 -9.34
N ASP A 69 0.74 2.87 -8.08
CA ASP A 69 0.06 1.73 -7.48
C ASP A 69 -1.17 1.31 -8.30
N ASN A 70 -1.92 2.27 -8.85
CA ASN A 70 -3.11 2.00 -9.67
C ASN A 70 -2.79 1.29 -11.00
N TRP A 71 -1.55 1.41 -11.48
CA TRP A 71 -1.07 0.67 -12.64
C TRP A 71 -0.62 -0.75 -12.25
N ALA A 72 0.00 -0.90 -11.08
CA ALA A 72 0.66 -2.13 -10.69
C ALA A 72 -0.28 -3.14 -10.02
N VAL A 73 -1.17 -2.70 -9.12
CA VAL A 73 -2.10 -3.58 -8.37
C VAL A 73 -2.93 -4.50 -9.28
N PRO A 74 -3.43 -4.07 -10.45
CA PRO A 74 -4.12 -4.97 -11.39
C PRO A 74 -3.29 -6.19 -11.83
N TYR A 75 -1.99 -6.01 -12.08
CA TYR A 75 -1.09 -7.12 -12.42
C TYR A 75 -0.86 -8.02 -11.21
N PHE A 76 -0.81 -7.46 -9.99
CA PHE A 76 -0.76 -8.27 -8.78
C PHE A 76 -2.02 -9.13 -8.62
N SER A 77 -3.22 -8.57 -8.79
CA SER A 77 -4.48 -9.35 -8.76
C SER A 77 -4.48 -10.47 -9.80
N CYS A 78 -3.96 -10.21 -11.01
CA CYS A 78 -3.78 -11.24 -12.04
C CYS A 78 -2.77 -12.32 -11.61
N GLN A 79 -1.64 -11.92 -11.04
CA GLN A 79 -0.61 -12.82 -10.51
C GLN A 79 -1.19 -13.75 -9.43
N VAL A 80 -2.03 -13.20 -8.55
CA VAL A 80 -2.67 -13.94 -7.46
C VAL A 80 -3.69 -14.94 -8.01
N ALA A 81 -4.51 -14.54 -8.99
CA ALA A 81 -5.45 -15.45 -9.66
C ALA A 81 -4.70 -16.59 -10.35
N ALA A 82 -3.61 -16.28 -11.08
CA ALA A 82 -2.78 -17.25 -11.76
C ALA A 82 -2.07 -18.21 -10.79
N LEU A 83 -1.52 -17.71 -9.67
CA LEU A 83 -0.94 -18.54 -8.62
C LEU A 83 -2.00 -19.44 -7.98
N THR A 84 -3.21 -18.92 -7.73
CA THR A 84 -4.33 -19.69 -7.19
C THR A 84 -4.65 -20.88 -8.10
N GLY A 85 -4.76 -20.64 -9.40
CA GLY A 85 -4.91 -21.69 -10.40
C GLY A 85 -3.77 -22.69 -10.38
N PHE A 86 -2.53 -22.20 -10.40
CA PHE A 86 -1.35 -23.05 -10.35
C PHE A 86 -1.29 -23.94 -9.09
N LEU A 87 -1.83 -23.51 -7.95
CA LEU A 87 -1.88 -24.29 -6.71
C LEU A 87 -2.98 -25.37 -6.70
N ILE A 88 -3.98 -25.30 -7.57
CA ILE A 88 -5.03 -26.33 -7.69
C ILE A 88 -4.41 -27.64 -8.21
N THR A 89 -4.75 -28.78 -7.59
CA THR A 89 -4.10 -30.07 -7.85
C THR A 89 -4.65 -30.82 -9.06
N ASN A 90 -5.88 -30.51 -9.52
CA ASN A 90 -6.61 -31.27 -10.54
C ASN A 90 -6.78 -30.47 -11.85
N MET A 91 -5.75 -29.77 -12.31
CA MET A 91 -5.81 -29.02 -13.58
C MET A 91 -5.16 -29.79 -14.73
N SER A 92 -5.63 -29.51 -15.95
CA SER A 92 -4.99 -30.03 -17.17
C SER A 92 -3.60 -29.39 -17.35
N SER A 93 -2.69 -30.11 -17.99
CA SER A 93 -1.32 -29.61 -18.23
C SER A 93 -1.31 -28.28 -19.01
N ALA A 94 -2.24 -28.10 -19.95
CA ALA A 94 -2.37 -26.86 -20.71
C ALA A 94 -2.79 -25.68 -19.82
N ALA A 95 -3.73 -25.92 -18.89
CA ALA A 95 -4.20 -24.88 -17.98
C ALA A 95 -3.16 -24.54 -16.90
N GLU A 96 -2.37 -25.52 -16.43
CA GLU A 96 -1.23 -25.29 -15.55
C GLU A 96 -0.14 -24.46 -16.24
N MET A 97 0.16 -24.75 -17.51
CA MET A 97 1.08 -23.96 -18.33
C MET A 97 0.58 -22.52 -18.53
N PHE A 98 -0.71 -22.34 -18.83
CA PHE A 98 -1.33 -21.02 -18.94
C PHE A 98 -1.20 -20.23 -17.63
N CYS A 99 -1.57 -20.82 -16.49
CA CYS A 99 -1.43 -20.20 -15.17
C CYS A 99 0.03 -19.82 -14.88
N SER A 100 0.98 -20.70 -15.20
CA SER A 100 2.40 -20.41 -15.03
C SER A 100 2.88 -19.23 -15.88
N LEU A 101 2.48 -19.17 -17.15
CA LEU A 101 2.88 -18.09 -18.06
C LEU A 101 2.28 -16.76 -17.62
N THR A 102 0.98 -16.76 -17.30
CA THR A 102 0.28 -15.57 -16.78
C THR A 102 0.92 -15.10 -15.48
N MET A 103 1.24 -16.01 -14.56
CA MET A 103 1.95 -15.68 -13.32
C MET A 103 3.32 -15.07 -13.59
N SER A 104 4.08 -15.58 -14.58
CA SER A 104 5.38 -15.04 -14.95
C SER A 104 5.28 -13.62 -15.52
N ILE A 105 4.40 -13.40 -16.50
CA ILE A 105 4.22 -12.08 -17.14
C ILE A 105 3.73 -11.07 -16.11
N SER A 106 2.69 -11.42 -15.34
CA SER A 106 2.12 -10.53 -14.33
C SER A 106 3.11 -10.20 -13.20
N THR A 107 3.92 -11.16 -12.74
CA THR A 107 4.96 -10.91 -11.72
C THR A 107 6.02 -9.94 -12.24
N PHE A 108 6.50 -10.15 -13.46
CA PHE A 108 7.47 -9.26 -14.10
C PHE A 108 6.90 -7.84 -14.25
N THR A 109 5.70 -7.70 -14.81
CA THR A 109 5.07 -6.39 -15.01
C THR A 109 4.77 -5.69 -13.68
N PHE A 110 4.33 -6.43 -12.66
CA PHE A 110 4.10 -5.87 -11.31
C PHE A 110 5.37 -5.28 -10.70
N LEU A 111 6.49 -6.03 -10.75
CA LEU A 111 7.80 -5.57 -10.27
C LEU A 111 8.35 -4.42 -11.12
N LEU A 112 8.07 -4.39 -12.42
CA LEU A 112 8.54 -3.35 -13.33
C LEU A 112 7.85 -2.00 -13.05
N LEU A 113 6.53 -2.02 -12.83
CA LEU A 113 5.70 -0.82 -12.69
C LEU A 113 5.78 -0.19 -11.29
N TRP A 114 6.07 -0.99 -10.26
CA TRP A 114 6.07 -0.50 -8.88
C TRP A 114 7.32 -0.90 -8.13
N GLU A 115 8.11 0.10 -7.74
CA GLU A 115 9.39 -0.08 -7.04
C GLU A 115 9.25 -0.89 -5.74
N HIS A 116 8.14 -0.72 -5.02
CA HIS A 116 7.88 -1.39 -3.74
C HIS A 116 7.21 -2.76 -3.89
N ALA A 117 6.92 -3.22 -5.11
CA ALA A 117 6.25 -4.50 -5.36
C ALA A 117 6.99 -5.71 -4.75
N HIS A 118 8.32 -5.63 -4.65
CA HIS A 118 9.14 -6.68 -4.05
C HIS A 118 8.83 -6.90 -2.55
N TYR A 119 8.34 -5.90 -1.82
CA TYR A 119 7.87 -6.08 -0.43
C TYR A 119 6.57 -6.90 -0.38
N VAL A 120 5.65 -6.65 -1.31
CA VAL A 120 4.38 -7.40 -1.41
C VAL A 120 4.66 -8.86 -1.76
N LEU A 121 5.52 -9.09 -2.76
CA LEU A 121 5.95 -10.45 -3.13
C LEU A 121 6.80 -11.12 -2.05
N PHE A 122 7.50 -10.36 -1.20
CA PHE A 122 8.20 -10.90 -0.04
C PHE A 122 7.21 -11.50 0.97
N VAL A 123 6.09 -10.82 1.26
CA VAL A 123 5.01 -11.35 2.11
C VAL A 123 4.40 -12.62 1.50
N GLN A 124 4.14 -12.61 0.19
CA GLN A 124 3.67 -13.78 -0.54
C GLN A 124 4.68 -14.95 -0.49
N GLY A 125 5.96 -14.65 -0.63
CA GLY A 125 7.07 -15.59 -0.51
C GLY A 125 7.17 -16.21 0.88
N LEU A 126 6.94 -15.44 1.95
CA LEU A 126 6.87 -15.96 3.32
C LEU A 126 5.71 -16.94 3.49
N CYS A 127 4.55 -16.64 2.91
CA CYS A 127 3.41 -17.56 2.93
C CYS A 127 3.74 -18.88 2.22
N LEU A 128 4.36 -18.82 1.04
CA LEU A 128 4.78 -20.02 0.29
C LEU A 128 5.88 -20.81 1.01
N LEU A 129 6.82 -20.12 1.67
CA LEU A 129 7.83 -20.74 2.53
C LEU A 129 7.17 -21.54 3.66
N LEU A 130 6.19 -20.96 4.36
CA LEU A 130 5.46 -21.64 5.43
C LEU A 130 4.70 -22.86 4.90
N MET A 131 4.03 -22.73 3.76
CA MET A 131 3.31 -23.83 3.14
C MET A 131 4.22 -24.99 2.73
N ASP A 132 5.39 -24.70 2.16
CA ASP A 132 6.37 -25.72 1.80
C ASP A 132 6.96 -26.41 3.03
N SER A 133 7.30 -25.61 4.05
CA SER A 133 7.91 -26.11 5.29
C SER A 133 6.96 -26.99 6.09
N LEU A 134 5.64 -26.72 6.01
CA LEU A 134 4.58 -27.50 6.65
C LEU A 134 4.05 -28.68 5.79
N ASP A 135 4.66 -28.93 4.63
CA ASP A 135 4.26 -29.99 3.68
C ASP A 135 2.78 -29.87 3.21
N LEU A 136 2.34 -28.62 3.00
CA LEU A 136 0.98 -28.29 2.52
C LEU A 136 0.92 -28.14 0.99
N VAL A 137 2.06 -27.96 0.33
CA VAL A 137 2.20 -27.79 -1.13
C VAL A 137 3.28 -28.75 -1.65
N PRO A 138 3.09 -29.36 -2.83
CA PRO A 138 4.15 -30.13 -3.48
C PRO A 138 5.38 -29.25 -3.78
N GLN A 139 6.58 -29.73 -3.40
CA GLN A 139 7.83 -28.97 -3.55
C GLN A 139 8.07 -28.48 -4.99
N LYS A 140 7.74 -29.29 -6.00
CA LYS A 140 7.87 -28.92 -7.42
C LYS A 140 7.13 -27.61 -7.77
N LYS A 141 5.96 -27.38 -7.17
CA LYS A 141 5.18 -26.16 -7.40
C LYS A 141 5.86 -24.95 -6.76
N THR A 142 6.33 -25.09 -5.52
CA THR A 142 7.08 -24.02 -4.83
C THR A 142 8.38 -23.67 -5.57
N ASP A 143 9.14 -24.66 -6.04
CA ASP A 143 10.37 -24.46 -6.82
C ASP A 143 10.10 -23.64 -8.08
N HIS A 144 8.99 -23.93 -8.75
CA HIS A 144 8.61 -23.27 -9.98
C HIS A 144 8.24 -21.80 -9.75
N VAL A 145 7.43 -21.51 -8.73
CA VAL A 145 7.08 -20.13 -8.35
C VAL A 145 8.33 -19.33 -8.00
N GLN A 146 9.30 -19.93 -7.31
CA GLN A 146 10.53 -19.26 -6.92
C GLN A 146 11.45 -18.94 -8.10
N LYS A 147 11.53 -19.86 -9.06
CA LYS A 147 12.24 -19.58 -10.33
C LYS A 147 11.60 -18.39 -11.05
N ILE A 148 10.28 -18.28 -11.05
CA ILE A 148 9.55 -17.14 -11.64
C ILE A 148 9.87 -15.84 -10.89
N TYR A 149 9.90 -15.85 -9.56
CA TYR A 149 10.25 -14.65 -8.79
C TYR A 149 11.70 -14.22 -9.03
N LEU A 150 12.62 -15.19 -9.05
CA LEU A 150 14.03 -14.91 -9.30
C LEU A 150 14.28 -14.42 -10.73
N SER A 151 13.68 -15.05 -11.74
CA SER A 151 13.80 -14.61 -13.13
C SER A 151 13.21 -13.22 -13.35
N SER A 152 12.04 -12.95 -12.75
CA SER A 152 11.40 -11.63 -12.81
C SER A 152 12.26 -10.55 -12.17
N LEU A 153 12.86 -10.82 -11.00
CA LEU A 153 13.79 -9.88 -10.35
C LEU A 153 15.03 -9.58 -11.20
N VAL A 154 15.62 -10.60 -11.82
CA VAL A 154 16.78 -10.43 -12.71
C VAL A 154 16.41 -9.57 -13.91
N LEU A 155 15.27 -9.85 -14.55
CA LEU A 155 14.79 -9.03 -15.67
C LEU A 155 14.53 -7.58 -15.24
N VAL A 156 13.84 -7.35 -14.13
CA VAL A 156 13.54 -6.00 -13.64
C VAL A 156 14.81 -5.25 -13.27
N TYR A 157 15.80 -5.92 -12.68
CA TYR A 157 17.12 -5.33 -12.43
C TYR A 157 17.79 -4.82 -13.72
N LEU A 158 17.67 -5.57 -14.83
CA LEU A 158 18.18 -5.12 -16.13
C LEU A 158 17.38 -3.94 -16.69
N PHE A 159 16.04 -3.98 -16.62
CA PHE A 159 15.15 -2.93 -17.12
C PHE A 159 15.18 -1.64 -16.29
N HIS A 160 15.48 -1.73 -14.99
CA HIS A 160 15.69 -0.58 -14.09
C HIS A 160 17.15 -0.08 -14.13
N PHE A 161 17.87 -0.32 -15.23
CA PHE A 161 19.23 0.15 -15.45
C PHE A 161 20.19 -0.22 -14.30
N GLN A 162 20.10 -1.46 -13.83
CA GLN A 162 20.98 -2.02 -12.79
C GLN A 162 20.86 -1.32 -11.43
N ASN A 163 19.64 -0.94 -11.04
CA ASN A 163 19.38 -0.35 -9.73
C ASN A 163 19.82 -1.29 -8.59
N SER A 164 20.86 -0.88 -7.85
CA SER A 164 21.47 -1.65 -6.75
C SER A 164 20.50 -1.91 -5.59
N CYS A 165 19.44 -1.11 -5.44
CA CYS A 165 18.44 -1.30 -4.38
C CYS A 165 17.78 -2.69 -4.47
N LEU A 166 17.53 -3.19 -5.69
CA LEU A 166 16.90 -4.50 -5.93
C LEU A 166 17.79 -5.67 -5.47
N LEU A 167 19.11 -5.54 -5.55
CA LEU A 167 20.07 -6.55 -5.07
C LEU A 167 20.04 -6.70 -3.55
N SER A 168 19.69 -5.62 -2.84
CA SER A 168 19.51 -5.61 -1.38
C SER A 168 18.08 -5.90 -0.93
N SER A 169 17.17 -6.23 -1.87
CA SER A 169 15.75 -6.39 -1.57
C SER A 169 15.46 -7.58 -0.64
N PRO A 170 14.43 -7.47 0.22
CA PRO A 170 14.02 -8.56 1.11
C PRO A 170 13.53 -9.79 0.33
N LEU A 171 12.90 -9.62 -0.84
CA LEU A 171 12.46 -10.73 -1.68
C LEU A 171 13.65 -11.57 -2.16
N LEU A 172 14.67 -10.94 -2.74
CA LEU A 172 15.86 -11.65 -3.20
C LEU A 172 16.57 -12.35 -2.02
N SER A 173 16.65 -11.66 -0.88
CA SER A 173 17.23 -12.19 0.35
C SER A 173 16.48 -13.43 0.85
N LEU A 174 15.15 -13.42 0.81
CA LEU A 174 14.32 -14.56 1.17
C LEU A 174 14.50 -15.73 0.20
N LEU A 175 14.54 -15.47 -1.11
CA LEU A 175 14.72 -16.50 -2.14
C LEU A 175 16.08 -17.20 -1.98
N ILE A 176 17.16 -16.44 -1.80
CA ILE A 176 18.51 -16.98 -1.60
C ILE A 176 18.57 -17.76 -0.28
N GLY A 177 18.06 -17.17 0.80
CA GLY A 177 18.00 -17.83 2.12
C GLY A 177 17.24 -19.15 2.05
N PHE A 178 16.14 -19.21 1.31
CA PHE A 178 15.36 -20.42 1.13
C PHE A 178 16.07 -21.49 0.31
N MET A 179 16.69 -21.11 -0.81
CA MET A 179 17.47 -22.04 -1.64
C MET A 179 18.63 -22.66 -0.86
N LEU A 180 19.35 -21.85 -0.08
CA LEU A 180 20.46 -22.31 0.77
C LEU A 180 19.96 -23.20 1.91
N ALA A 181 18.90 -22.81 2.62
CA ALA A 181 18.38 -23.61 3.72
C ALA A 181 17.92 -25.01 3.25
N ARG A 182 17.33 -25.10 2.06
CA ARG A 182 16.97 -26.38 1.44
C ARG A 182 18.17 -27.21 1.02
N TYR A 183 19.24 -26.57 0.55
CA TYR A 183 20.49 -27.26 0.24
C TYR A 183 21.05 -27.97 1.48
N PHE A 184 21.05 -27.28 2.63
CA PHE A 184 21.55 -27.82 3.90
C PHE A 184 20.59 -28.83 4.57
N GLN A 185 19.27 -28.64 4.50
CA GLN A 185 18.30 -29.49 5.18
C GLN A 185 17.43 -30.34 4.23
N ARG A 186 18.01 -31.42 3.70
CA ARG A 186 17.33 -32.31 2.75
C ARG A 186 16.30 -33.30 3.36
N ARG A 187 16.27 -33.48 4.70
CA ARG A 187 15.42 -34.48 5.40
C ARG A 187 14.46 -33.87 6.45
N MET A 188 13.82 -32.77 6.08
CA MET A 188 12.83 -32.06 6.91
C MET A 188 11.58 -32.89 7.23
N LYS A 189 11.14 -33.72 6.28
CA LYS A 189 9.82 -34.38 6.29
C LYS A 189 9.78 -35.74 7.00
N MET A 190 10.81 -36.10 7.77
CA MET A 190 10.90 -37.43 8.41
C MET A 190 11.10 -37.30 9.92
N GLY A 191 10.38 -38.12 10.70
CA GLY A 191 10.51 -38.21 12.16
C GLY A 191 9.21 -37.93 12.93
N PRO A 192 9.23 -38.11 14.27
CA PRO A 192 8.10 -37.86 15.16
C PRO A 192 7.76 -36.35 15.23
N PHE A 193 6.57 -36.03 15.74
CA PHE A 193 6.01 -34.67 15.80
C PHE A 193 6.99 -33.62 16.33
N VAL A 194 7.60 -33.86 17.49
CA VAL A 194 8.55 -32.91 18.13
C VAL A 194 9.80 -32.72 17.29
N ALA A 195 10.34 -33.80 16.70
CA ALA A 195 11.50 -33.71 15.83
C ALA A 195 11.20 -32.93 14.53
N ARG A 196 9.98 -33.07 13.99
CA ARG A 196 9.53 -32.27 12.84
C ARG A 196 9.38 -30.80 13.19
N LEU A 197 8.81 -30.48 14.35
CA LEU A 197 8.69 -29.10 14.83
C LEU A 197 10.06 -28.45 15.05
N LEU A 198 11.02 -29.15 15.67
CA LEU A 198 12.37 -28.63 15.86
C LEU A 198 13.10 -28.42 14.53
N LYS A 199 12.98 -29.35 13.58
CA LYS A 199 13.53 -29.21 12.22
C LYS A 199 12.92 -28.01 11.50
N LEU A 200 11.60 -27.79 11.63
CA LEU A 200 10.91 -26.63 11.08
C LEU A 200 11.46 -25.32 11.64
N LEU A 201 11.59 -25.21 12.96
CA LEU A 201 12.15 -24.01 13.61
C LEU A 201 13.58 -23.75 13.16
N LEU A 202 14.40 -24.81 13.09
CA LEU A 202 15.77 -24.71 12.59
C LEU A 202 15.81 -24.28 11.12
N HIS A 203 14.88 -24.74 10.29
CA HIS A 203 14.79 -24.34 8.89
C HIS A 203 14.46 -22.86 8.74
N LEU A 204 13.42 -22.39 9.42
CA LEU A 204 13.04 -20.98 9.40
C LEU A 204 14.19 -20.11 9.91
N HIS A 205 14.84 -20.51 11.00
CA HIS A 205 16.03 -19.83 11.51
C HIS A 205 17.15 -19.77 10.46
N LEU A 206 17.45 -20.88 9.77
CA LEU A 206 18.47 -20.92 8.72
C LEU A 206 18.10 -20.02 7.52
N VAL A 207 16.83 -20.03 7.09
CA VAL A 207 16.34 -19.17 6.00
C VAL A 207 16.56 -17.69 6.33
N PHE A 208 16.13 -17.25 7.52
CA PHE A 208 16.25 -15.85 7.91
C PHE A 208 17.70 -15.44 8.17
N THR A 209 18.52 -16.28 8.80
CA THR A 209 19.94 -15.97 9.03
C THR A 209 20.71 -15.88 7.71
N CYS A 210 20.53 -16.81 6.78
CA CYS A 210 21.11 -16.73 5.44
C CYS A 210 20.60 -15.50 4.66
N GLY A 211 19.31 -15.19 4.73
CA GLY A 211 18.73 -14.02 4.06
C GLY A 211 19.27 -12.69 4.61
N ILE A 212 19.34 -12.54 5.94
CA ILE A 212 19.85 -11.34 6.60
C ILE A 212 21.35 -11.15 6.33
N THR A 213 22.14 -12.23 6.43
CA THR A 213 23.59 -12.17 6.12
C THR A 213 23.85 -11.81 4.67
N PHE A 214 23.03 -12.32 3.73
CA PHE A 214 23.08 -11.91 2.33
C PHE A 214 22.75 -10.42 2.16
N SER A 215 21.62 -9.95 2.71
CA SER A 215 21.21 -8.53 2.60
C SER A 215 22.27 -7.59 3.18
N TYR A 216 22.82 -7.93 4.36
CA TYR A 216 23.90 -7.17 4.99
C TYR A 216 25.16 -7.12 4.13
N SER A 217 25.55 -8.26 3.56
CA SER A 217 26.71 -8.34 2.66
C SER A 217 26.51 -7.47 1.43
N MET A 218 25.34 -7.55 0.78
CA MET A 218 25.04 -6.73 -0.40
C MET A 218 25.05 -5.24 -0.10
N LYS A 219 24.49 -4.81 1.04
CA LYS A 219 24.53 -3.40 1.47
C LYS A 219 25.94 -2.88 1.73
N LYS A 220 26.85 -3.75 2.20
CA LYS A 220 28.27 -3.40 2.39
C LYS A 220 29.02 -3.27 1.06
N LEU A 221 28.70 -4.11 0.07
CA LEU A 221 29.34 -4.06 -1.25
C LEU A 221 28.81 -2.89 -2.11
N LEU A 222 27.53 -2.57 -2.02
CA LEU A 222 26.90 -1.47 -2.77
C LEU A 222 26.12 -0.57 -1.79
N PRO A 223 26.71 0.54 -1.31
CA PRO A 223 26.01 1.48 -0.44
C PRO A 223 24.87 2.16 -1.20
N ALA A 224 23.66 1.62 -1.05
CA ALA A 224 22.44 2.17 -1.62
C ALA A 224 21.85 3.26 -0.70
N ALA A 225 21.80 4.49 -1.19
CA ALA A 225 21.41 5.69 -0.43
C ALA A 225 19.95 5.65 0.11
N GLY A 226 19.04 4.86 -0.49
CA GLY A 226 17.61 4.87 -0.16
C GLY A 226 17.16 3.92 0.96
N SER A 227 17.85 2.78 1.16
CA SER A 227 17.36 1.73 2.09
C SER A 227 17.43 2.10 3.59
N HIS A 228 18.19 3.15 3.92
CA HIS A 228 18.32 3.64 5.29
C HIS A 228 17.10 4.42 5.78
N LEU A 229 16.37 5.11 4.89
CA LEU A 229 15.23 5.94 5.29
C LEU A 229 14.04 5.08 5.76
N LEU A 230 13.65 4.08 4.98
CA LEU A 230 12.53 3.20 5.32
C LEU A 230 12.79 2.46 6.64
N LEU A 231 14.01 1.93 6.82
CA LEU A 231 14.37 1.23 8.07
C LEU A 231 14.31 2.18 9.27
N LYS A 232 14.84 3.41 9.14
CA LYS A 232 14.76 4.44 10.19
C LYS A 232 13.31 4.80 10.52
N VAL A 233 12.45 4.95 9.52
CA VAL A 233 11.01 5.22 9.71
C VAL A 233 10.34 4.05 10.44
N LEU A 234 10.63 2.80 10.06
CA LEU A 234 10.09 1.61 10.73
C LEU A 234 10.57 1.48 12.18
N GLU A 235 11.86 1.70 12.45
CA GLU A 235 12.43 1.69 13.80
C GLU A 235 11.71 2.69 14.72
N VAL A 236 11.43 3.89 14.22
CA VAL A 236 10.70 4.91 14.98
C VAL A 236 9.24 4.54 15.13
N LYS A 237 8.58 4.03 14.07
CA LYS A 237 7.17 3.60 14.11
C LYS A 237 6.93 2.54 15.18
N PHE A 238 7.83 1.56 15.30
CA PHE A 238 7.74 0.49 16.30
C PHE A 238 8.28 0.89 17.68
N GLY A 239 8.67 2.16 17.88
CA GLY A 239 9.18 2.65 19.16
C GLY A 239 10.56 2.10 19.55
N LEU A 240 11.30 1.52 18.61
CA LEU A 240 12.66 1.01 18.84
C LEU A 240 13.67 2.16 19.00
N LYS A 241 13.37 3.33 18.42
CA LYS A 241 14.22 4.52 18.47
C LYS A 241 13.38 5.78 18.55
N ALA A 242 13.73 6.70 19.46
CA ALA A 242 13.14 8.04 19.50
C ALA A 242 13.83 8.97 18.48
N THR A 243 13.07 9.84 17.83
CA THR A 243 13.60 10.82 16.88
C THR A 243 12.93 12.19 17.03
N SER A 244 13.74 13.25 16.95
CA SER A 244 13.27 14.63 16.79
C SER A 244 13.42 15.11 15.34
N ASP A 245 13.82 14.23 14.42
CA ASP A 245 14.05 14.56 13.01
C ASP A 245 12.73 14.86 12.29
N PHE A 246 12.62 16.06 11.68
CA PHE A 246 11.41 16.50 10.99
C PHE A 246 11.01 15.53 9.89
N VAL A 247 11.95 15.18 8.99
CA VAL A 247 11.66 14.32 7.83
C VAL A 247 11.10 12.97 8.27
N THR A 248 11.70 12.34 9.27
CA THR A 248 11.22 11.03 9.77
C THR A 248 9.81 11.14 10.36
N ASN A 249 9.55 12.15 11.20
CA ASN A 249 8.23 12.33 11.82
C ASN A 249 7.17 12.77 10.80
N PHE A 250 7.55 13.59 9.83
CA PHE A 250 6.68 14.03 8.73
C PHE A 250 6.20 12.85 7.89
N LEU A 251 7.08 11.89 7.58
CA LEU A 251 6.69 10.66 6.89
C LEU A 251 5.78 9.76 7.75
N LEU A 252 6.08 9.61 9.05
CA LEU A 252 5.23 8.82 9.96
C LEU A 252 3.81 9.36 10.10
N CYS A 253 3.67 10.67 9.94
CA CYS A 253 2.39 11.35 9.99
C CYS A 253 1.57 11.23 8.70
N HIS A 254 2.15 10.72 7.62
CA HIS A 254 1.41 10.47 6.39
C HIS A 254 0.38 9.36 6.59
N ASP A 255 -0.84 9.55 6.09
CA ASP A 255 -1.98 8.65 6.34
C ASP A 255 -1.64 7.17 6.05
N GLU A 256 -0.88 6.90 4.99
CA GLU A 256 -0.49 5.54 4.60
C GLU A 256 0.35 4.82 5.66
N LEU A 257 1.15 5.56 6.43
CA LEU A 257 2.01 5.06 7.49
C LEU A 257 1.35 5.14 8.86
N GLN A 258 0.14 5.68 8.99
CA GLN A 258 -0.62 5.63 10.24
C GLN A 258 -1.32 4.28 10.42
N THR A 259 -1.86 4.03 11.61
CA THR A 259 -2.78 2.92 11.85
C THR A 259 -4.15 3.24 11.26
N PRO A 260 -4.88 2.26 10.71
CA PRO A 260 -6.18 2.50 10.11
C PRO A 260 -7.18 3.03 11.14
N GLY A 261 -8.00 4.00 10.74
CA GLY A 261 -9.07 4.54 11.56
C GLY A 261 -10.21 3.53 11.81
N GLN A 262 -10.99 3.76 12.86
CA GLN A 262 -12.16 2.92 13.17
C GLN A 262 -13.21 2.94 12.04
N ASP A 263 -13.24 4.01 11.24
CA ASP A 263 -14.15 4.16 10.12
C ASP A 263 -14.00 3.07 9.06
N LEU A 264 -12.78 2.53 8.86
CA LEU A 264 -12.54 1.40 7.96
C LEU A 264 -13.37 0.19 8.39
N PHE A 265 -13.26 -0.20 9.65
CA PHE A 265 -13.97 -1.38 10.18
C PHE A 265 -15.49 -1.16 10.23
N LEU A 266 -15.92 0.07 10.51
CA LEU A 266 -17.33 0.44 10.50
C LEU A 266 -17.94 0.31 9.10
N ARG A 267 -17.28 0.86 8.06
CA ARG A 267 -17.72 0.71 6.66
C ARG A 267 -17.77 -0.76 6.21
N LEU A 268 -16.73 -1.54 6.51
CA LEU A 268 -16.70 -2.97 6.16
C LEU A 268 -17.76 -3.79 6.92
N THR A 269 -18.16 -3.36 8.11
CA THR A 269 -19.24 -4.01 8.87
C THR A 269 -20.62 -3.63 8.33
N GLN A 270 -20.83 -2.37 7.93
CA GLN A 270 -22.07 -1.90 7.30
C GLN A 270 -22.39 -2.66 6.00
N THR A 271 -21.36 -3.02 5.23
CA THR A 271 -21.54 -3.82 4.00
C THR A 271 -21.65 -5.32 4.26
N SER A 272 -21.77 -5.73 5.53
CA SER A 272 -21.74 -7.12 6.03
C SER A 272 -20.45 -7.90 5.72
N LEU A 273 -19.48 -7.29 5.05
CA LEU A 273 -18.27 -7.95 4.58
C LEU A 273 -17.39 -8.42 5.74
N LEU A 274 -17.12 -7.55 6.73
CA LEU A 274 -16.23 -7.88 7.85
C LEU A 274 -16.75 -9.04 8.73
N PRO A 275 -18.05 -9.08 9.13
CA PRO A 275 -18.60 -10.21 9.87
C PRO A 275 -18.48 -11.55 9.14
N PHE A 276 -18.85 -11.59 7.85
CA PHE A 276 -18.73 -12.82 7.05
C PHE A 276 -17.27 -13.20 6.82
N TYR A 277 -16.38 -12.22 6.64
CA TYR A 277 -14.95 -12.45 6.53
C TYR A 277 -14.39 -13.14 7.77
N ILE A 278 -14.67 -12.60 8.96
CA ILE A 278 -14.19 -13.18 10.23
C ILE A 278 -14.70 -14.60 10.39
N LEU A 279 -15.97 -14.86 10.07
CA LEU A 279 -16.56 -16.20 10.11
C LEU A 279 -15.85 -17.18 9.16
N VAL A 280 -15.74 -16.81 7.88
CA VAL A 280 -15.10 -17.63 6.84
C VAL A 280 -13.63 -17.87 7.18
N LEU A 281 -12.90 -16.83 7.56
CA LEU A 281 -11.49 -16.92 7.94
C LEU A 281 -11.31 -17.84 9.13
N SER A 282 -12.16 -17.74 10.16
CA SER A 282 -12.10 -18.60 11.34
C SER A 282 -12.31 -20.07 10.99
N ILE A 283 -13.31 -20.38 10.16
CA ILE A 283 -13.56 -21.75 9.70
C ILE A 283 -12.39 -22.28 8.88
N CYS A 284 -11.89 -21.49 7.93
CA CYS A 284 -10.76 -21.88 7.10
C CYS A 284 -9.49 -22.08 7.96
N LEU A 285 -9.20 -21.16 8.88
CA LEU A 285 -8.05 -21.22 9.78
C LEU A 285 -8.10 -22.45 10.70
N LEU A 286 -9.24 -22.73 11.32
CA LEU A 286 -9.41 -23.94 12.13
C LEU A 286 -9.20 -25.20 11.29
N SER A 287 -9.72 -25.24 10.06
CA SER A 287 -9.52 -26.37 9.15
C SER A 287 -8.06 -26.50 8.70
N THR A 288 -7.34 -25.41 8.44
CA THR A 288 -5.91 -25.46 8.07
C THR A 288 -5.04 -25.88 9.25
N LEU A 289 -5.34 -25.42 10.47
CA LEU A 289 -4.66 -25.85 11.70
C LEU A 289 -4.83 -27.35 11.96
N GLN A 290 -6.04 -27.89 11.74
CA GLN A 290 -6.29 -29.34 11.80
C GLN A 290 -5.43 -30.10 10.78
N THR A 291 -5.29 -29.59 9.56
CA THR A 291 -4.42 -30.18 8.53
C THR A 291 -2.95 -30.12 8.94
N VAL A 292 -2.47 -28.97 9.42
CA VAL A 292 -1.09 -28.79 9.89
C VAL A 292 -0.76 -29.77 11.01
N TYR A 293 -1.66 -29.93 11.98
CA TYR A 293 -1.50 -30.90 13.06
C TYR A 293 -1.38 -32.34 12.53
N ARG A 294 -2.24 -32.74 11.58
CA ARG A 294 -2.16 -34.06 10.93
C ARG A 294 -0.87 -34.27 10.14
N ARG A 295 -0.41 -33.23 9.43
CA ARG A 295 0.86 -33.25 8.67
C ARG A 295 2.06 -33.40 9.58
N LEU A 296 2.13 -32.61 10.65
CA LEU A 296 3.19 -32.73 11.65
C LEU A 296 3.15 -34.09 12.37
N SER A 297 1.97 -34.69 12.52
CA SER A 297 1.78 -36.03 13.09
C SER A 297 2.16 -37.19 12.14
N GLY A 298 2.57 -36.90 10.89
CA GLY A 298 3.09 -37.92 9.98
C GLY A 298 2.11 -38.42 8.91
N GLN A 299 0.88 -37.89 8.83
CA GLN A 299 -0.09 -38.34 7.82
C GLN A 299 0.24 -37.80 6.41
N PRO A 300 0.28 -38.67 5.37
CA PRO A 300 0.61 -38.27 4.01
C PRO A 300 -0.51 -37.47 3.34
N ILE A 301 -0.16 -36.73 2.27
CA ILE A 301 -1.12 -35.94 1.49
C ILE A 301 -2.19 -36.84 0.87
N SER A 302 -3.46 -36.58 1.16
CA SER A 302 -4.58 -37.28 0.52
C SER A 302 -4.60 -36.90 -0.96
N SER A 303 -4.53 -37.90 -1.84
CA SER A 303 -4.43 -37.71 -3.28
C SER A 303 -5.76 -37.36 -3.95
N ARG A 304 -6.90 -37.56 -3.27
CA ARG A 304 -8.24 -37.19 -3.77
C ARG A 304 -9.15 -36.77 -2.61
N LEU A 305 -9.38 -35.47 -2.46
CA LEU A 305 -10.45 -34.94 -1.62
C LEU A 305 -11.77 -35.00 -2.39
N ARG A 306 -12.78 -35.66 -1.82
CA ARG A 306 -14.17 -35.59 -2.30
C ARG A 306 -14.90 -34.48 -1.55
N LEU A 307 -15.93 -33.91 -2.18
CA LEU A 307 -16.84 -32.94 -1.53
C LEU A 307 -17.39 -33.48 -0.21
N GLU A 308 -17.67 -34.79 -0.16
CA GLU A 308 -18.13 -35.50 1.03
C GLU A 308 -17.14 -35.47 2.20
N ASP A 309 -15.84 -35.27 1.95
CA ASP A 309 -14.82 -35.26 3.01
C ASP A 309 -14.92 -34.02 3.88
N GLY A 310 -15.41 -32.89 3.35
CA GLY A 310 -15.60 -31.65 4.12
C GLY A 310 -14.32 -31.19 4.82
N ARG A 311 -13.20 -31.15 4.08
CA ARG A 311 -11.87 -30.79 4.60
C ARG A 311 -11.24 -29.69 3.76
N ILE A 312 -11.85 -28.51 3.80
CA ILE A 312 -11.45 -27.39 2.96
C ILE A 312 -9.99 -26.95 3.21
N GLY A 313 -9.50 -27.09 4.44
CA GLY A 313 -8.13 -26.78 4.83
C GLY A 313 -7.06 -27.78 4.36
N GLU A 314 -7.41 -28.83 3.61
CA GLU A 314 -6.43 -29.66 2.90
C GLU A 314 -6.15 -29.15 1.47
N ARG A 315 -6.95 -28.18 0.95
CA ARG A 315 -6.73 -27.57 -0.37
C ARG A 315 -5.57 -26.55 -0.33
N PRO A 316 -4.50 -26.73 -1.12
CA PRO A 316 -3.36 -25.82 -1.10
C PRO A 316 -3.71 -24.36 -1.44
N ALA A 317 -4.62 -24.15 -2.40
CA ALA A 317 -5.08 -22.81 -2.78
C ALA A 317 -5.77 -22.07 -1.61
N VAL A 318 -6.57 -22.78 -0.80
CA VAL A 318 -7.27 -22.18 0.36
C VAL A 318 -6.27 -21.84 1.46
N VAL A 319 -5.36 -22.75 1.77
CA VAL A 319 -4.29 -22.52 2.76
C VAL A 319 -3.46 -21.28 2.40
N TYR A 320 -3.13 -21.11 1.12
CA TYR A 320 -2.39 -19.95 0.62
C TYR A 320 -3.15 -18.65 0.93
N HIS A 321 -4.43 -18.57 0.57
CA HIS A 321 -5.24 -17.38 0.80
C HIS A 321 -5.47 -17.10 2.30
N VAL A 322 -5.55 -18.14 3.15
CA VAL A 322 -5.63 -17.94 4.61
C VAL A 322 -4.36 -17.30 5.16
N PHE A 323 -3.18 -17.86 4.86
CA PHE A 323 -1.91 -17.29 5.35
C PHE A 323 -1.66 -15.89 4.79
N HIS A 324 -1.96 -15.69 3.50
CA HIS A 324 -1.76 -14.41 2.86
C HIS A 324 -2.73 -13.34 3.39
N SER A 325 -4.00 -13.70 3.63
CA SER A 325 -4.99 -12.79 4.22
C SER A 325 -4.64 -12.42 5.66
N LEU A 326 -4.10 -13.35 6.46
CA LEU A 326 -3.61 -13.06 7.81
C LEU A 326 -2.41 -12.11 7.79
N ALA A 327 -1.45 -12.33 6.88
CA ALA A 327 -0.28 -11.47 6.75
C ALA A 327 -0.65 -10.05 6.31
N PHE A 328 -1.54 -9.91 5.31
CA PHE A 328 -2.06 -8.61 4.90
C PHE A 328 -2.94 -7.97 5.97
N GLY A 329 -3.77 -8.73 6.68
CA GLY A 329 -4.57 -8.21 7.78
C GLY A 329 -3.70 -7.65 8.91
N PHE A 330 -2.63 -8.35 9.29
CA PHE A 330 -1.65 -7.84 10.24
C PHE A 330 -0.99 -6.55 9.75
N LEU A 331 -0.56 -6.51 8.48
CA LEU A 331 0.03 -5.30 7.90
C LEU A 331 -0.96 -4.14 7.85
N THR A 332 -2.24 -4.36 7.53
CA THR A 332 -3.27 -3.32 7.55
C THR A 332 -3.53 -2.81 8.94
N LEU A 333 -3.52 -3.65 9.98
CA LEU A 333 -3.65 -3.19 11.37
C LEU A 333 -2.50 -2.26 11.80
N VAL A 334 -1.32 -2.41 11.16
CA VAL A 334 -0.17 -1.55 11.42
C VAL A 334 -0.15 -0.32 10.49
N PHE A 335 -0.49 -0.48 9.21
CA PHE A 335 -0.34 0.52 8.14
C PHE A 335 -1.66 0.68 7.36
N ASP A 336 -2.29 1.86 7.42
CA ASP A 336 -3.53 2.15 6.68
C ASP A 336 -3.32 2.02 5.16
N GLY A 337 -2.13 2.38 4.65
CA GLY A 337 -1.80 2.27 3.23
C GLY A 337 -1.86 0.85 2.66
N MET A 338 -1.86 -0.17 3.52
CA MET A 338 -1.97 -1.58 3.13
C MET A 338 -3.42 -2.04 2.95
N LYS A 339 -4.43 -1.23 3.33
CA LYS A 339 -5.85 -1.60 3.20
C LYS A 339 -6.24 -1.92 1.76
N TYR A 340 -5.68 -1.21 0.78
CA TYR A 340 -5.97 -1.43 -0.65
C TYR A 340 -5.46 -2.78 -1.18
N LEU A 341 -4.51 -3.42 -0.50
CA LEU A 341 -4.08 -4.78 -0.83
C LEU A 341 -4.87 -5.84 -0.05
N TRP A 342 -5.31 -5.51 1.18
CA TRP A 342 -6.05 -6.43 2.04
C TRP A 342 -7.55 -6.51 1.69
N THR A 343 -8.25 -5.39 1.52
CA THR A 343 -9.70 -5.35 1.29
C THR A 343 -10.12 -6.16 0.03
N PRO A 344 -9.42 -6.09 -1.12
CA PRO A 344 -9.76 -6.96 -2.26
C PRO A 344 -9.64 -8.46 -1.93
N TYR A 345 -8.64 -8.85 -1.13
CA TYR A 345 -8.49 -10.21 -0.64
C TYR A 345 -9.62 -10.62 0.31
N VAL A 346 -10.05 -9.71 1.19
CA VAL A 346 -11.22 -9.90 2.05
C VAL A 346 -12.46 -10.19 1.20
N CYS A 347 -12.70 -9.42 0.12
CA CYS A 347 -13.81 -9.67 -0.80
C CYS A 347 -13.74 -11.07 -1.44
N VAL A 348 -12.58 -11.46 -1.99
CA VAL A 348 -12.39 -12.75 -2.65
C VAL A 348 -12.58 -13.92 -1.67
N LEU A 349 -11.91 -13.87 -0.52
CA LEU A 349 -11.93 -14.97 0.47
C LEU A 349 -13.34 -15.13 1.06
N THR A 350 -14.01 -14.02 1.37
CA THR A 350 -15.37 -14.04 1.92
C THR A 350 -16.35 -14.60 0.90
N ALA A 351 -16.30 -14.14 -0.35
CA ALA A 351 -17.20 -14.62 -1.40
C ALA A 351 -16.97 -16.09 -1.72
N PHE A 352 -15.69 -16.51 -1.76
CA PHE A 352 -15.34 -17.92 -1.85
C PHE A 352 -15.99 -18.74 -0.73
N GLY A 353 -15.85 -18.30 0.52
CA GLY A 353 -16.29 -19.07 1.67
C GLY A 353 -17.81 -19.24 1.74
N VAL A 354 -18.57 -18.17 1.49
CA VAL A 354 -20.03 -18.21 1.50
C VAL A 354 -20.58 -19.06 0.34
N CYS A 355 -19.94 -18.99 -0.83
CA CYS A 355 -20.36 -19.69 -2.04
C CYS A 355 -19.77 -21.10 -2.20
N SER A 356 -18.90 -21.56 -1.30
CA SER A 356 -18.25 -22.88 -1.43
C SER A 356 -19.08 -23.98 -0.74
N PRO A 357 -19.59 -24.99 -1.48
CA PRO A 357 -20.32 -26.10 -0.87
C PRO A 357 -19.42 -26.93 0.07
N GLU A 358 -18.10 -26.97 -0.18
CA GLU A 358 -17.15 -27.67 0.71
C GLU A 358 -17.00 -27.02 2.08
N LEU A 359 -17.12 -25.69 2.16
CA LEU A 359 -17.05 -24.98 3.42
C LEU A 359 -18.29 -25.32 4.26
N TRP A 360 -19.48 -25.29 3.66
CA TRP A 360 -20.72 -25.73 4.29
C TRP A 360 -20.65 -27.19 4.75
N MET A 361 -20.10 -28.08 3.93
CA MET A 361 -19.88 -29.49 4.33
C MET A 361 -18.92 -29.62 5.52
N THR A 362 -17.86 -28.82 5.57
CA THR A 362 -16.93 -28.78 6.71
C THR A 362 -17.66 -28.37 7.99
N VAL A 363 -18.50 -27.33 7.91
CA VAL A 363 -19.32 -26.85 9.02
C VAL A 363 -20.33 -27.89 9.48
N PHE A 364 -21.07 -28.54 8.56
CA PHE A 364 -22.05 -29.57 8.93
C PHE A 364 -21.42 -30.75 9.66
N LYS A 365 -20.20 -31.14 9.27
CA LYS A 365 -19.45 -32.20 9.96
C LYS A 365 -19.05 -31.79 11.38
N TRP A 366 -18.56 -30.56 11.57
CA TRP A 366 -18.21 -30.07 12.90
C TRP A 366 -19.45 -29.97 13.81
N LEU A 367 -20.58 -29.52 13.27
CA LEU A 367 -21.86 -29.45 13.98
C LEU A 367 -22.57 -30.80 14.14
N LYS A 368 -22.01 -31.90 13.60
CA LYS A 368 -22.59 -33.25 13.60
C LYS A 368 -24.04 -33.30 13.08
N LEU A 369 -24.36 -32.44 12.10
CA LEU A 369 -25.69 -32.38 11.49
C LEU A 369 -25.95 -33.64 10.65
N LYS A 370 -26.86 -34.50 11.12
CA LYS A 370 -27.33 -35.69 10.40
C LYS A 370 -28.53 -35.33 9.51
N SER A 371 -28.29 -34.52 8.48
CA SER A 371 -29.30 -34.31 7.42
C SER A 371 -29.35 -35.49 6.47
N VAL A 372 -30.52 -35.78 5.90
CA VAL A 372 -30.75 -36.90 4.96
C VAL A 372 -29.90 -36.76 3.69
N HIS A 373 -29.65 -35.53 3.21
CA HIS A 373 -28.76 -35.24 2.08
C HIS A 373 -27.87 -34.01 2.34
N PRO A 374 -26.74 -34.14 3.08
CA PRO A 374 -25.90 -32.99 3.47
C PRO A 374 -25.26 -32.29 2.26
N VAL A 375 -24.96 -33.03 1.19
CA VAL A 375 -24.41 -32.48 -0.05
C VAL A 375 -25.41 -31.57 -0.76
N VAL A 376 -26.67 -31.99 -0.89
CA VAL A 376 -27.73 -31.17 -1.51
C VAL A 376 -27.98 -29.91 -0.68
N LEU A 377 -28.04 -30.04 0.65
CA LEU A 377 -28.17 -28.91 1.55
C LEU A 377 -27.01 -27.92 1.41
N SER A 378 -25.76 -28.42 1.28
CA SER A 378 -24.58 -27.57 1.08
C SER A 378 -24.65 -26.79 -0.23
N LEU A 379 -25.16 -27.42 -1.30
CA LEU A 379 -25.33 -26.79 -2.60
C LEU A 379 -26.42 -25.70 -2.56
N ILE A 380 -27.55 -25.99 -1.92
CA ILE A 380 -28.64 -25.03 -1.73
C ILE A 380 -28.14 -23.82 -0.92
N LEU A 381 -27.47 -24.03 0.21
CA LEU A 381 -26.97 -22.91 1.03
C LEU A 381 -25.87 -22.12 0.34
N SER A 382 -24.99 -22.78 -0.42
CA SER A 382 -23.95 -22.13 -1.22
C SER A 382 -24.49 -21.24 -2.35
N THR A 383 -25.79 -21.29 -2.64
CA THR A 383 -26.45 -20.46 -3.66
C THR A 383 -27.48 -19.51 -3.04
N ALA A 384 -28.27 -19.97 -2.08
CA ALA A 384 -29.27 -19.17 -1.37
C ALA A 384 -28.67 -18.06 -0.51
N VAL A 385 -27.60 -18.33 0.27
CA VAL A 385 -27.01 -17.31 1.14
C VAL A 385 -26.37 -16.17 0.32
N PRO A 386 -25.53 -16.44 -0.70
CA PRO A 386 -24.99 -15.39 -1.57
C PRO A 386 -26.05 -14.57 -2.30
N THR A 387 -27.13 -15.20 -2.77
CA THR A 387 -28.19 -14.48 -3.51
C THR A 387 -28.96 -13.53 -2.60
N ILE A 388 -29.23 -13.91 -1.35
CA ILE A 388 -29.83 -13.02 -0.34
C ILE A 388 -28.90 -11.84 -0.06
N ILE A 389 -27.59 -12.08 0.12
CA ILE A 389 -26.61 -11.02 0.35
C ILE A 389 -26.51 -10.08 -0.86
N CYS A 390 -26.43 -10.61 -2.08
CA CYS A 390 -26.43 -9.78 -3.29
C CYS A 390 -27.68 -8.92 -3.39
N PHE A 391 -28.86 -9.47 -3.08
CA PHE A 391 -30.12 -8.72 -3.09
C PHE A 391 -30.16 -7.63 -2.01
N SER A 392 -29.64 -7.91 -0.80
CA SER A 392 -29.58 -6.89 0.26
C SER A 392 -28.63 -5.75 -0.09
N LEU A 393 -27.45 -6.07 -0.62
CA LEU A 393 -26.47 -5.09 -1.09
C LEU A 393 -27.05 -4.23 -2.22
N TRP A 394 -27.72 -4.86 -3.18
CA TRP A 394 -28.41 -4.14 -4.26
C TRP A 394 -29.44 -3.17 -3.69
N ARG A 395 -30.34 -3.62 -2.82
CA ARG A 395 -31.40 -2.77 -2.27
C ARG A 395 -30.86 -1.57 -1.49
N GLU A 396 -29.79 -1.77 -0.71
CA GLU A 396 -29.27 -0.73 0.18
C GLU A 396 -28.31 0.25 -0.50
N PHE A 397 -27.40 -0.26 -1.33
CA PHE A 397 -26.29 0.54 -1.87
C PHE A 397 -26.50 1.01 -3.30
N TYR A 398 -27.32 0.33 -4.11
CA TYR A 398 -27.63 0.78 -5.47
C TYR A 398 -28.10 2.24 -5.56
N PRO A 399 -29.06 2.72 -4.73
CA PRO A 399 -29.49 4.13 -4.83
C PRO A 399 -28.38 5.12 -4.45
N ARG A 400 -27.51 4.78 -3.49
CA ARG A 400 -26.38 5.64 -3.09
C ARG A 400 -25.33 5.75 -4.19
N VAL A 401 -24.96 4.61 -4.78
CA VAL A 401 -24.02 4.56 -5.90
C VAL A 401 -24.57 5.36 -7.09
N LEU A 402 -25.86 5.25 -7.37
CA LEU A 402 -26.49 6.00 -8.45
C LEU A 402 -26.50 7.52 -8.17
N SER A 403 -26.78 7.95 -6.94
CA SER A 403 -26.72 9.38 -6.60
C SER A 403 -25.30 9.95 -6.73
N GLU A 404 -24.27 9.18 -6.36
CA GLU A 404 -22.88 9.62 -6.51
C GLU A 404 -22.44 9.68 -7.99
N LEU A 405 -22.94 8.78 -8.85
CA LEU A 405 -22.67 8.82 -10.30
C LEU A 405 -23.28 10.04 -10.99
N VAL A 406 -24.35 10.61 -10.44
CA VAL A 406 -25.01 11.82 -10.95
C VAL A 406 -24.25 13.09 -10.55
N ASP A 407 -23.55 13.06 -9.41
CA ASP A 407 -22.78 14.19 -8.91
C ASP A 407 -21.39 14.23 -9.57
N LEU A 408 -21.32 14.77 -10.79
CA LEU A 408 -20.07 15.09 -11.47
C LEU A 408 -19.43 16.31 -10.81
N GLN A 409 -18.80 16.12 -9.65
CA GLN A 409 -18.14 17.20 -8.94
C GLN A 409 -16.83 17.57 -9.65
N GLU A 410 -16.85 18.59 -10.50
CA GLU A 410 -15.64 19.25 -10.99
C GLU A 410 -14.98 19.99 -9.82
N PHE A 411 -13.98 19.38 -9.19
CA PHE A 411 -13.18 20.01 -8.15
C PHE A 411 -12.35 21.15 -8.74
N CYS A 412 -12.87 22.38 -8.66
CA CYS A 412 -12.15 23.60 -8.99
C CYS A 412 -12.16 24.53 -7.78
N GLU A 413 -11.05 24.59 -7.04
CA GLU A 413 -10.89 25.55 -5.94
C GLU A 413 -10.67 26.97 -6.51
N PRO A 414 -11.58 27.93 -6.26
CA PRO A 414 -11.51 29.26 -6.88
C PRO A 414 -10.25 30.03 -6.45
N ASP A 415 -9.84 29.92 -5.18
CA ASP A 415 -8.66 30.58 -4.63
C ASP A 415 -7.36 30.08 -5.28
N LEU A 416 -7.28 28.79 -5.60
CA LEU A 416 -6.13 28.20 -6.27
C LEU A 416 -6.07 28.62 -7.74
N LEU A 417 -7.22 28.68 -8.42
CA LEU A 417 -7.31 29.15 -9.79
C LEU A 417 -6.88 30.62 -9.91
N GLU A 418 -7.31 31.47 -8.97
CA GLU A 418 -6.89 32.86 -8.90
C GLU A 418 -5.37 33.00 -8.73
N LEU A 419 -4.78 32.24 -7.81
CA LEU A 419 -3.33 32.19 -7.61
C LEU A 419 -2.59 31.78 -8.89
N ILE A 420 -3.04 30.71 -9.56
CA ILE A 420 -2.42 30.22 -10.80
C ILE A 420 -2.52 31.28 -11.91
N ASN A 421 -3.67 31.94 -12.04
CA ASN A 421 -3.88 33.01 -13.02
C ASN A 421 -2.96 34.21 -12.73
N TRP A 422 -2.78 34.57 -11.46
CA TRP A 422 -1.82 35.61 -11.07
C TRP A 422 -0.38 35.22 -11.42
N ILE A 423 0.04 33.98 -11.13
CA ILE A 423 1.38 33.48 -11.48
C ILE A 423 1.61 33.58 -13.00
N ARG A 424 0.65 33.12 -13.80
CA ARG A 424 0.77 33.14 -15.27
C ARG A 424 0.81 34.54 -15.87
N SER A 425 0.11 35.50 -15.27
CA SER A 425 -0.03 36.84 -15.83
C SER A 425 1.00 37.84 -15.32
N ARG A 426 1.47 37.70 -14.07
CA ARG A 426 2.31 38.70 -13.40
C ARG A 426 3.68 38.21 -12.95
N ALA A 427 3.88 36.90 -12.79
CA ALA A 427 5.17 36.40 -12.32
C ALA A 427 6.21 36.32 -13.46
N PRO A 428 7.49 36.68 -13.21
CA PRO A 428 8.56 36.48 -14.17
C PRO A 428 8.75 35.00 -14.54
N ALA A 429 9.08 34.70 -15.79
CA ALA A 429 9.28 33.33 -16.26
C ALA A 429 10.41 32.58 -15.53
N ALA A 430 11.45 33.30 -15.08
CA ALA A 430 12.59 32.75 -14.33
C ALA A 430 12.35 32.68 -12.82
N ALA A 431 11.15 33.01 -12.34
CA ALA A 431 10.84 33.01 -10.91
C ALA A 431 10.81 31.59 -10.34
N VAL A 432 11.37 31.45 -9.14
CA VAL A 432 11.36 30.22 -8.35
C VAL A 432 10.37 30.35 -7.20
N PHE A 433 9.40 29.45 -7.12
CA PHE A 433 8.38 29.42 -6.07
C PHE A 433 8.69 28.39 -4.99
N ALA A 434 8.53 28.79 -3.72
CA ALA A 434 8.58 27.92 -2.56
C ALA A 434 7.20 27.89 -1.87
N GLY A 435 6.81 26.73 -1.35
CA GLY A 435 5.51 26.47 -0.72
C GLY A 435 5.39 25.00 -0.31
N SER A 436 4.20 24.52 0.05
CA SER A 436 4.02 23.08 0.28
C SER A 436 4.27 22.27 -1.00
N PRO A 437 4.83 21.04 -0.90
CA PRO A 437 5.10 20.22 -2.08
C PRO A 437 3.85 19.92 -2.92
N GLN A 438 2.69 19.76 -2.28
CA GLN A 438 1.42 19.51 -2.98
C GLN A 438 1.02 20.72 -3.84
N LEU A 439 1.02 21.92 -3.26
CA LEU A 439 0.73 23.15 -3.98
C LEU A 439 1.73 23.41 -5.12
N LEU A 440 3.03 23.22 -4.84
CA LEU A 440 4.08 23.39 -5.84
C LEU A 440 3.95 22.42 -7.02
N GLY A 441 3.49 21.19 -6.76
CA GLY A 441 3.15 20.24 -7.82
C GLY A 441 2.10 20.80 -8.78
N THR A 442 1.02 21.37 -8.25
CA THR A 442 -0.04 21.99 -9.06
C THR A 442 0.46 23.23 -9.81
N ILE A 443 1.21 24.12 -9.15
CA ILE A 443 1.80 25.29 -9.80
C ILE A 443 2.70 24.86 -10.96
N LYS A 444 3.57 23.87 -10.74
CA LYS A 444 4.47 23.37 -11.78
C LYS A 444 3.69 22.87 -13.00
N LEU A 445 2.59 22.13 -12.79
CA LEU A 445 1.76 21.58 -13.86
C LEU A 445 0.96 22.66 -14.60
N CYS A 446 0.35 23.60 -13.88
CA CYS A 446 -0.61 24.55 -14.46
C CYS A 446 0.04 25.84 -15.01
N SER A 447 1.18 26.26 -14.46
CA SER A 447 1.89 27.49 -14.89
C SER A 447 3.26 27.21 -15.54
N GLY A 448 3.82 26.02 -15.38
CA GLY A 448 5.16 25.67 -15.87
C GLY A 448 6.32 26.26 -15.05
N SER A 449 6.02 27.04 -14.01
CA SER A 449 6.99 27.79 -13.20
C SER A 449 8.04 26.88 -12.54
N VAL A 450 9.19 27.43 -12.17
CA VAL A 450 10.22 26.69 -11.42
C VAL A 450 9.82 26.63 -9.95
N VAL A 451 9.95 25.47 -9.32
CA VAL A 451 9.55 25.23 -7.92
C VAL A 451 10.70 24.63 -7.12
N THR A 452 10.78 24.93 -5.82
CA THR A 452 11.87 24.47 -4.94
C THR A 452 11.79 22.98 -4.59
N SER A 453 10.58 22.46 -4.43
CA SER A 453 10.32 21.04 -4.16
C SER A 453 9.08 20.51 -4.90
N LEU A 454 8.94 19.19 -4.91
CA LEU A 454 7.83 18.44 -5.51
C LEU A 454 7.37 17.36 -4.50
N PRO A 455 6.15 16.82 -4.62
CA PRO A 455 5.62 15.83 -3.68
C PRO A 455 6.20 14.43 -3.93
N ILE A 456 7.54 14.32 -3.90
CA ILE A 456 8.29 13.07 -4.06
C ILE A 456 8.89 12.71 -2.71
N PHE A 457 8.24 11.77 -2.03
CA PHE A 457 8.60 11.36 -0.66
C PHE A 457 9.70 10.29 -0.58
N THR A 458 10.21 9.83 -1.72
CA THR A 458 11.31 8.85 -1.78
C THR A 458 12.70 9.51 -1.80
N ASP A 459 12.77 10.81 -2.12
CA ASP A 459 14.02 11.57 -2.21
C ASP A 459 14.27 12.37 -0.92
N VAL A 460 15.30 11.96 -0.18
CA VAL A 460 15.68 12.58 1.10
C VAL A 460 16.13 14.03 0.92
N ASP A 461 16.81 14.36 -0.18
CA ASP A 461 17.31 15.72 -0.40
C ASP A 461 16.14 16.66 -0.71
N LEU A 462 15.13 16.19 -1.43
CA LEU A 462 13.90 16.94 -1.68
C LEU A 462 13.07 17.14 -0.40
N LEU A 463 13.01 16.12 0.46
CA LEU A 463 12.37 16.21 1.78
C LEU A 463 13.07 17.23 2.69
N ARG A 464 14.41 17.27 2.67
CA ARG A 464 15.18 18.28 3.41
C ARG A 464 14.96 19.69 2.89
N ARG A 465 14.88 19.88 1.56
CA ARG A 465 14.52 21.19 0.99
C ARG A 465 13.11 21.63 1.38
N THR A 466 12.20 20.67 1.49
CA THR A 466 10.83 20.88 1.95
C THR A 466 10.81 21.30 3.42
N GLU A 467 11.60 20.67 4.29
CA GLU A 467 11.77 21.08 5.69
C GLU A 467 12.23 22.54 5.80
N ASP A 468 13.21 22.94 4.99
CA ASP A 468 13.71 24.32 4.93
C ASP A 468 12.61 25.31 4.50
N THR A 469 11.81 24.93 3.51
CA THR A 469 10.68 25.76 3.04
C THR A 469 9.61 25.87 4.13
N TYR A 470 9.31 24.77 4.83
CA TYR A 470 8.35 24.74 5.92
C TYR A 470 8.75 25.57 7.14
N GLN A 471 10.01 26.03 7.25
CA GLN A 471 10.42 26.93 8.34
C GLN A 471 9.65 28.25 8.36
N VAL A 472 8.94 28.63 7.29
CA VAL A 472 7.98 29.76 7.30
C VAL A 472 6.83 29.56 8.30
N TYR A 473 6.57 28.33 8.74
CA TYR A 473 5.55 28.01 9.75
C TYR A 473 6.16 27.84 11.17
N ALA A 474 7.48 27.95 11.31
CA ALA A 474 8.19 27.80 12.58
C ALA A 474 8.26 29.13 13.38
N MET A 475 8.64 29.03 14.65
CA MET A 475 8.91 30.19 15.52
C MET A 475 10.35 30.71 15.33
N ARG A 476 10.66 31.25 14.15
CA ARG A 476 12.01 31.73 13.76
C ARG A 476 12.01 33.20 13.35
N SER A 477 13.18 33.82 13.42
CA SER A 477 13.40 35.19 12.96
C SER A 477 13.23 35.34 11.45
N ALA A 478 12.88 36.55 11.00
CA ALA A 478 12.77 36.84 9.57
C ALA A 478 14.08 36.62 8.80
N GLU A 479 15.22 36.95 9.42
CA GLU A 479 16.55 36.78 8.83
C GLU A 479 16.90 35.31 8.59
N ASP A 480 16.59 34.43 9.55
CA ASP A 480 16.87 32.99 9.41
C ASP A 480 16.06 32.35 8.28
N VAL A 481 14.77 32.70 8.20
CA VAL A 481 13.88 32.22 7.12
C VAL A 481 14.34 32.76 5.77
N TYR A 482 14.72 34.04 5.70
CA TYR A 482 15.27 34.66 4.51
C TYR A 482 16.53 33.92 4.01
N LYS A 483 17.52 33.66 4.88
CA LYS A 483 18.75 32.94 4.54
C LYS A 483 18.47 31.57 3.92
N ARG A 484 17.51 30.81 4.46
CA ARG A 484 17.12 29.48 3.93
C ARG A 484 16.47 29.57 2.56
N LEU A 485 15.53 30.49 2.38
CA LEU A 485 14.84 30.69 1.10
C LEU A 485 15.81 31.17 0.00
N THR A 486 16.73 32.08 0.34
CA THR A 486 17.77 32.56 -0.57
C THR A 486 18.79 31.46 -0.91
N ALA A 487 19.14 30.58 0.02
CA ALA A 487 20.01 29.44 -0.25
C ALA A 487 19.41 28.49 -1.31
N GLN A 488 18.08 28.40 -1.38
CA GLN A 488 17.34 27.67 -2.41
C GLN A 488 17.03 28.49 -3.67
N LYS A 489 17.54 29.73 -3.76
CA LYS A 489 17.30 30.68 -4.85
C LYS A 489 15.80 31.00 -5.05
N THR A 490 15.03 30.98 -3.97
CA THR A 490 13.60 31.28 -3.98
C THR A 490 13.35 32.74 -4.35
N SER A 491 12.46 32.99 -5.31
CA SER A 491 12.02 34.34 -5.70
C SER A 491 10.71 34.74 -4.99
N TYR A 492 9.79 33.78 -4.86
CA TYR A 492 8.51 33.98 -4.19
C TYR A 492 8.24 32.82 -3.23
N VAL A 493 7.74 33.15 -2.05
CA VAL A 493 7.27 32.16 -1.07
C VAL A 493 5.77 32.28 -0.88
N ILE A 494 5.09 31.14 -0.90
CA ILE A 494 3.64 31.04 -0.75
C ILE A 494 3.35 30.46 0.62
N ILE A 495 2.59 31.20 1.42
CA ILE A 495 2.14 30.81 2.76
C ILE A 495 0.67 30.45 2.67
N GLU A 496 0.34 29.24 3.12
CA GLU A 496 -1.01 28.68 3.12
C GLU A 496 -1.69 28.92 4.46
N GLU A 497 -2.91 29.46 4.41
CA GLU A 497 -3.68 29.79 5.61
C GLU A 497 -4.14 28.53 6.36
N SER A 498 -4.44 27.47 5.62
CA SER A 498 -4.79 26.15 6.16
C SER A 498 -3.69 25.62 7.09
N ILE A 499 -2.41 25.72 6.68
CA ILE A 499 -1.27 25.29 7.49
C ILE A 499 -0.99 26.31 8.60
N CYS A 500 -0.97 27.62 8.30
CA CYS A 500 -0.61 28.63 9.29
C CYS A 500 -1.60 28.69 10.48
N ASN A 501 -2.91 28.56 10.22
CA ASN A 501 -3.95 28.70 11.24
C ASN A 501 -4.51 27.37 11.76
N GLU A 502 -4.02 26.22 11.28
CA GLU A 502 -4.43 24.90 11.79
C GLU A 502 -4.46 24.85 13.33
N VAL A 503 -5.65 24.67 13.89
CA VAL A 503 -5.93 24.69 15.34
C VAL A 503 -5.69 23.30 15.93
N TRP A 504 -5.38 23.23 17.22
CA TRP A 504 -5.11 21.97 17.94
C TRP A 504 -6.28 20.99 17.86
N THR A 505 -6.11 19.93 17.07
CA THR A 505 -6.78 18.63 17.23
C THR A 505 -5.70 17.61 17.62
N GLN A 506 -6.05 16.62 18.45
CA GLN A 506 -5.16 15.82 19.32
C GLN A 506 -4.00 15.02 18.67
N ASN A 507 -3.62 15.26 17.42
CA ASN A 507 -2.59 14.51 16.72
C ASN A 507 -1.36 15.39 16.49
N GLY A 508 -0.23 15.04 17.11
CA GLY A 508 1.08 15.73 16.98
C GLY A 508 1.74 15.60 15.60
N CYS A 509 0.94 15.63 14.54
CA CYS A 509 1.30 15.45 13.14
C CYS A 509 1.16 16.71 12.29
N ARG A 510 0.81 17.84 12.91
CA ARG A 510 0.77 19.13 12.22
C ARG A 510 2.19 19.56 11.87
N VAL A 511 2.35 20.17 10.70
CA VAL A 511 3.67 20.67 10.25
C VAL A 511 4.30 21.58 11.32
N LYS A 512 3.50 22.43 11.96
CA LYS A 512 3.94 23.32 13.06
C LYS A 512 4.51 22.55 14.27
N ASP A 513 3.86 21.47 14.69
CA ASP A 513 4.31 20.66 15.84
C ASP A 513 5.61 19.94 15.52
N LEU A 514 5.70 19.38 14.32
CA LEU A 514 6.89 18.69 13.85
C LEU A 514 8.09 19.64 13.78
N LEU A 515 7.88 20.87 13.33
CA LEU A 515 8.89 21.93 13.30
C LEU A 515 9.29 22.38 14.70
N ASP A 516 8.34 22.45 15.65
CA ASP A 516 8.64 22.86 17.01
C ASP A 516 9.50 21.81 17.74
N ILE A 517 9.22 20.53 17.49
CA ILE A 517 10.02 19.41 18.00
C ILE A 517 11.40 19.40 17.35
N SER A 518 11.48 19.53 16.02
CA SER A 518 12.77 19.45 15.30
C SER A 518 13.68 20.64 15.61
N ASN A 519 13.11 21.84 15.74
CA ASN A 519 13.84 23.05 16.10
C ASN A 519 14.06 23.21 17.62
N ARG A 520 13.51 22.31 18.45
CA ARG A 520 13.54 22.38 19.92
C ARG A 520 12.89 23.66 20.49
N HIS A 521 11.91 24.21 19.79
CA HIS A 521 11.13 25.34 20.28
C HIS A 521 10.20 24.95 21.43
N VAL A 522 9.74 23.69 21.41
CA VAL A 522 8.87 23.12 22.43
C VAL A 522 9.52 21.86 23.00
N ILE A 523 9.60 21.77 24.32
CA ILE A 523 10.06 20.58 25.03
C ILE A 523 8.89 20.05 25.86
N HIS A 524 8.52 18.79 25.64
CA HIS A 524 7.55 18.08 26.48
C HIS A 524 8.30 17.45 27.66
N SER A 525 8.08 17.96 28.87
CA SER A 525 8.62 17.38 30.11
C SER A 525 7.48 17.12 31.08
N LYS A 526 7.28 15.86 31.48
CA LYS A 526 6.28 15.44 32.49
C LYS A 526 4.84 15.94 32.25
N GLY A 527 4.41 16.04 30.99
CA GLY A 527 3.06 16.49 30.64
C GLY A 527 2.88 18.01 30.57
N GLU A 528 3.92 18.80 30.85
CA GLU A 528 3.94 20.24 30.68
C GLU A 528 4.74 20.64 29.44
N MET A 529 4.19 21.60 28.68
CA MET A 529 4.74 22.09 27.42
C MET A 529 5.47 23.41 27.67
N PHE A 530 6.80 23.41 27.52
CA PHE A 530 7.60 24.61 27.67
C PHE A 530 7.96 25.17 26.29
N SER A 531 7.51 26.39 25.98
CA SER A 531 7.95 27.13 24.79
C SER A 531 9.20 27.95 25.11
N LEU A 532 10.26 27.76 24.33
CA LEU A 532 11.56 28.40 24.51
C LEU A 532 11.89 29.43 23.42
N SER A 533 11.00 29.64 22.44
CA SER A 533 11.30 30.57 21.34
C SER A 533 11.09 32.03 21.74
N LYS A 534 12.02 32.89 21.29
CA LYS A 534 11.95 34.35 21.43
C LYS A 534 11.08 35.02 20.37
N HIS A 535 10.73 34.30 19.30
CA HIS A 535 9.96 34.80 18.17
C HIS A 535 8.58 34.15 18.13
N GLY A 536 7.57 34.87 17.67
CA GLY A 536 6.29 34.28 17.31
C GLY A 536 6.39 33.46 16.01
N ARG A 537 5.25 32.92 15.59
CA ARG A 537 5.15 32.16 14.33
C ARG A 537 5.40 33.09 13.15
N PHE A 538 6.38 32.76 12.32
CA PHE A 538 6.73 33.60 11.16
C PHE A 538 5.52 33.85 10.25
N CYS A 539 4.72 32.83 9.94
CA CYS A 539 3.53 32.95 9.07
C CYS A 539 2.44 33.90 9.60
N GLN A 540 2.44 34.19 10.92
CA GLN A 540 1.55 35.16 11.54
C GLN A 540 2.20 36.54 11.61
N GLU A 541 3.48 36.62 12.00
CA GLU A 541 4.19 37.88 12.15
C GLU A 541 4.42 38.59 10.81
N ILE A 542 4.69 37.85 9.73
CA ILE A 542 4.90 38.44 8.39
C ILE A 542 3.65 39.19 7.87
N LYS A 543 2.45 38.88 8.38
CA LYS A 543 1.21 39.58 7.99
C LYS A 543 1.09 40.97 8.59
N MET A 544 1.82 41.23 9.68
CA MET A 544 1.78 42.50 10.41
C MET A 544 2.62 43.59 9.72
N ASP A 545 3.34 43.26 8.64
CA ASP A 545 4.07 44.19 7.77
C ASP A 545 4.97 45.20 8.53
N TYR A 546 5.75 44.71 9.52
CA TYR A 546 6.67 45.52 10.34
C TYR A 546 8.15 45.13 10.15
N SER A 547 9.08 45.99 10.58
CA SER A 547 10.52 45.72 10.51
C SER A 547 10.94 44.62 11.50
N PRO A 548 11.77 43.62 11.12
CA PRO A 548 12.56 43.55 9.89
C PRO A 548 11.91 42.78 8.71
N TYR A 549 10.66 42.31 8.84
CA TYR A 549 10.00 41.48 7.82
C TYR A 549 9.90 42.19 6.46
N THR A 550 9.53 43.46 6.45
CA THR A 550 9.40 44.28 5.22
C THR A 550 10.72 44.48 4.48
N ASN A 551 11.86 44.35 5.17
CA ASN A 551 13.17 44.47 4.53
C ASN A 551 13.46 43.24 3.67
N TYR A 552 13.09 42.05 4.16
CA TYR A 552 13.35 40.77 3.51
C TYR A 552 12.23 40.32 2.57
N PHE A 553 10.98 40.71 2.85
CA PHE A 553 9.79 40.18 2.17
C PHE A 553 8.82 41.29 1.78
N THR A 554 8.28 41.21 0.57
CA THR A 554 7.24 42.13 0.07
C THR A 554 6.01 41.33 -0.35
N ARG A 555 4.83 41.58 0.24
CA ARG A 555 3.58 40.91 -0.16
C ARG A 555 3.16 41.37 -1.56
N VAL A 556 2.93 40.43 -2.48
CA VAL A 556 2.62 40.72 -3.90
C VAL A 556 1.27 40.16 -4.36
N PHE A 557 0.73 39.19 -3.64
CA PHE A 557 -0.59 38.61 -3.86
C PHE A 557 -1.14 38.06 -2.55
N TRP A 558 -2.45 38.15 -2.36
CA TRP A 558 -3.14 37.51 -1.25
C TRP A 558 -4.59 37.23 -1.65
N ASN A 559 -5.10 36.10 -1.20
CA ASN A 559 -6.53 35.81 -1.15
C ASN A 559 -6.85 35.11 0.17
N ARG A 560 -8.02 34.47 0.27
CA ARG A 560 -8.46 33.84 1.52
C ARG A 560 -7.56 32.67 1.95
N SER A 561 -6.96 31.96 0.99
CA SER A 561 -6.23 30.72 1.26
C SER A 561 -4.72 30.86 1.12
N TYR A 562 -4.23 31.77 0.28
CA TYR A 562 -2.83 31.89 -0.10
C TYR A 562 -2.31 33.33 0.03
N HIS A 563 -1.14 33.49 0.64
CA HIS A 563 -0.39 34.74 0.68
C HIS A 563 0.97 34.57 0.01
N VAL A 564 1.27 35.39 -0.99
CA VAL A 564 2.53 35.32 -1.74
C VAL A 564 3.42 36.51 -1.41
N TYR A 565 4.64 36.20 -1.00
CA TYR A 565 5.67 37.18 -0.67
C TYR A 565 6.86 37.06 -1.61
N LYS A 566 7.26 38.16 -2.20
CA LYS A 566 8.52 38.28 -2.93
C LYS A 566 9.68 38.33 -1.94
N VAL A 567 10.70 37.50 -2.17
CA VAL A 567 11.96 37.52 -1.42
C VAL A 567 12.82 38.64 -2.00
N ASN A 568 13.06 39.69 -1.21
CA ASN A 568 13.79 40.87 -1.66
C ASN A 568 15.28 40.54 -1.83
N SER A 569 15.94 41.08 -2.84
CA SER A 569 17.39 41.03 -2.93
C SER A 569 17.99 42.02 -1.93
N VAL A 570 18.20 41.60 -0.69
CA VAL A 570 18.91 42.44 0.28
C VAL A 570 20.37 42.44 -0.11
N LEU A 571 20.85 43.58 -0.64
CA LEU A 571 22.28 43.85 -0.76
C LEU A 571 22.81 43.85 0.68
N SER A 572 23.62 42.85 1.02
CA SER A 572 24.31 42.80 2.30
C SER A 572 25.19 44.05 2.39
N PHE A 573 24.80 45.05 3.17
CA PHE A 573 25.78 45.94 3.77
C PHE A 573 26.56 45.09 4.76
N GLN A 574 27.71 44.59 4.31
CA GLN A 574 28.74 44.08 5.22
C GLN A 574 29.07 45.21 6.18
N PHE A 575 28.80 45.00 7.47
CA PHE A 575 29.43 45.75 8.54
C PHE A 575 30.57 44.92 9.10
#